data_AF-A0A935H991-F1
#
_entry.id   AF-A0A935H991-F1
#
_cell.length_a   1.000
_cell.length_b   1.000
_cell.length_c   1.000
_cell.angle_alpha   90.00
_cell.angle_beta   90.00
_cell.angle_gamma   90.00
#
_symmetry.space_group_name_H-M   'P 1'
#
loop_
_entity.id
_entity.type
_entity.pdbx_description
1 polymer ?
#
loop_
_entity_poly.entity_id
_entity_poly.type
_entity_poly.pdbx_seq_one_letter_code
_entity_poly.pdbx_strand_id
1 'polypeptide(L)'
;MWARAQPLLSTGTSIPVPFNYKSSFTYVAREAVNVLGRTFDTCKYTEKSGDESSATSLWLLVGKGTMVKTETSLGTAGTMQMLLQSGTYNGVAL
;
A
#
# COMPACT_ATOMS: atom_id res chain seq x y z
N MET A 1 -25.46 -14.76 -47.90
CA MET A 1 -26.44 -13.84 -47.27
C MET A 1 -27.14 -14.63 -46.19
N TRP A 2 -27.14 -14.30 -44.90
CA TRP A 2 -27.07 -12.99 -44.23
C TRP A 2 -26.32 -13.09 -42.90
N ALA A 3 -25.63 -12.01 -42.55
CA ALA A 3 -25.18 -11.72 -41.19
C ALA A 3 -26.39 -11.55 -40.26
N ARG A 4 -26.27 -11.96 -38.99
CA ARG A 4 -27.13 -11.44 -37.93
C ARG A 4 -26.30 -10.87 -36.80
N ALA A 5 -26.66 -9.64 -36.49
CA ALA A 5 -25.96 -8.64 -35.72
C ALA A 5 -25.68 -9.04 -34.27
N GLN A 6 -24.56 -8.56 -33.75
CA GLN A 6 -24.37 -8.35 -32.32
C GLN A 6 -25.38 -7.29 -31.84
N PRO A 7 -26.06 -7.46 -30.70
CA PRO A 7 -26.67 -6.33 -30.03
C PRO A 7 -25.58 -5.56 -29.27
N LEU A 8 -25.11 -4.46 -29.88
CA LEU A 8 -24.56 -3.34 -29.15
C LEU A 8 -25.73 -2.63 -28.44
N LEU A 9 -25.62 -2.51 -27.11
CA LEU A 9 -26.11 -1.44 -26.22
C LEU A 9 -26.61 -2.01 -24.89
N SER A 10 -25.77 -1.94 -23.88
CA SER A 10 -26.21 -1.45 -22.58
C SER A 10 -25.42 -0.17 -22.34
N THR A 11 -26.10 0.98 -22.46
CA THR A 11 -25.62 2.22 -21.89
C THR A 11 -25.57 2.04 -20.39
N GLY A 12 -24.47 1.45 -19.90
CA GLY A 12 -24.24 1.22 -18.49
C GLY A 12 -24.19 2.55 -17.78
N THR A 13 -25.30 2.94 -17.18
CA THR A 13 -25.32 3.98 -16.16
C THR A 13 -24.46 3.44 -15.04
N SER A 14 -23.20 3.90 -14.95
CA SER A 14 -22.34 3.59 -13.81
C SER A 14 -22.92 4.32 -12.61
N ILE A 15 -23.86 3.69 -11.91
CA ILE A 15 -24.31 4.17 -10.61
C ILE A 15 -23.06 4.14 -9.71
N PRO A 16 -22.62 5.27 -9.15
CA PRO A 16 -21.50 5.26 -8.21
C PRO A 16 -21.94 4.46 -7.00
N VAL A 17 -21.50 3.20 -6.92
CA VAL A 17 -21.68 2.42 -5.69
C VAL A 17 -20.70 3.00 -4.69
N PRO A 18 -21.14 3.47 -3.51
CA PRO A 18 -20.22 3.96 -2.51
C PRO A 18 -19.32 2.81 -2.05
N PHE A 19 -18.06 2.84 -2.50
CA PHE A 19 -17.04 1.90 -2.05
C PHE A 19 -16.58 2.34 -0.66
N ASN A 20 -16.99 1.57 0.35
CA ASN A 20 -16.54 1.78 1.73
C ASN A 20 -15.30 0.90 1.96
N TYR A 21 -14.12 1.53 1.90
CA TYR A 21 -12.88 0.87 2.31
C TYR A 21 -12.59 1.15 3.78
N LYS A 22 -12.49 0.08 4.58
CA LYS A 22 -12.00 0.14 5.96
C LYS A 22 -10.71 -0.65 6.03
N SER A 23 -9.68 0.01 6.51
CA SER A 23 -8.36 -0.56 6.74
C SER A 23 -7.99 -0.39 8.21
N SER A 24 -7.34 -1.40 8.78
CA SER A 24 -6.83 -1.34 10.15
C SER A 24 -5.37 -1.77 10.16
N PHE A 25 -4.51 -0.88 10.63
CA PHE A 25 -3.09 -1.14 10.84
C PHE A 25 -2.84 -1.47 12.31
N THR A 26 -2.17 -2.59 12.56
CA THR A 26 -1.77 -3.00 13.91
C THR A 26 -0.31 -2.68 14.12
N TYR A 27 0.02 -2.05 15.26
CA TYR A 27 1.41 -1.85 15.66
C TYR A 27 2.10 -3.19 15.92
N VAL A 28 3.29 -3.36 15.37
CA VAL A 28 4.08 -4.59 15.51
C VAL A 28 5.27 -4.37 16.45
N ALA A 29 6.14 -3.43 16.11
CA ALA A 29 7.36 -3.17 16.86
C ALA A 29 7.97 -1.81 16.50
N ARG A 30 8.88 -1.32 17.35
CA ARG A 30 9.83 -0.27 17.01
C ARG A 30 11.14 -0.93 16.62
N GLU A 31 11.66 -0.60 15.44
CA GLU A 31 12.89 -1.19 14.93
C GLU A 31 13.66 -0.19 14.06
N ALA A 32 14.98 -0.37 14.01
CA ALA A 32 15.84 0.35 13.08
C ALA A 32 15.87 -0.40 11.74
N VAL A 33 15.58 0.30 10.65
CA VAL A 33 15.63 -0.26 9.29
C VAL A 33 16.67 0.46 8.44
N ASN A 34 17.42 -0.30 7.65
CA ASN A 34 18.32 0.25 6.65
C ASN A 34 17.58 0.38 5.30
N VAL A 35 17.51 1.59 4.76
CA VAL A 35 16.92 1.89 3.46
C VAL A 35 17.94 2.66 2.63
N LEU A 36 18.40 2.03 1.55
CA LEU A 36 19.35 2.61 0.60
C LEU A 36 20.62 3.18 1.28
N GLY A 37 21.16 2.45 2.26
CA GLY A 37 22.38 2.84 2.97
C GLY A 37 22.18 3.81 4.14
N ARG A 38 20.94 4.23 4.43
CA ARG A 38 20.59 5.05 5.60
C ARG A 38 19.81 4.25 6.62
N THR A 39 20.13 4.43 7.90
CA THR A 39 19.41 3.79 9.00
C THR A 39 18.37 4.73 9.58
N PHE A 40 17.12 4.27 9.64
CA PHE A 40 15.99 5.00 10.19
C PHE A 40 15.44 4.27 11.42
N ASP A 41 15.18 5.00 12.50
CA ASP A 41 14.44 4.49 13.66
C ASP A 41 12.93 4.60 13.41
N THR A 42 12.23 3.46 13.37
CA THR A 42 10.87 3.38 12.83
C THR A 42 9.93 2.58 13.73
N CYS A 43 8.64 2.85 13.59
CA CYS A 43 7.58 1.96 14.05
C CYS A 43 7.02 1.18 12.87
N LYS A 44 7.00 -0.15 12.98
CA LYS A 44 6.35 -1.05 12.02
C LYS A 44 4.88 -1.23 12.36
N TYR A 45 4.05 -1.11 11.33
CA TYR A 45 2.64 -1.43 11.37
C TYR A 45 2.31 -2.45 10.28
N THR A 46 1.35 -3.31 10.51
CA THR A 46 0.88 -4.27 9.52
C THR A 46 -0.63 -4.24 9.40
N GLU A 47 -1.10 -4.16 8.17
CA GLU A 47 -2.47 -4.47 7.77
C GLU A 47 -2.48 -5.89 7.20
N LYS A 48 -3.40 -6.71 7.68
CA LYS A 48 -3.75 -7.97 7.04
C LYS A 48 -5.04 -7.76 6.26
N SER A 49 -5.07 -8.20 5.00
CA SER A 49 -6.35 -8.29 4.29
C SER A 49 -7.20 -9.42 4.89
N GLY A 50 -8.52 -9.29 4.82
CA GLY A 50 -9.45 -10.23 5.47
C GLY A 50 -9.40 -11.67 4.91
N ASP A 51 -8.77 -11.87 3.76
CA ASP A 51 -8.50 -13.16 3.12
C ASP A 51 -7.12 -13.75 3.49
N GLU A 52 -6.39 -13.11 4.41
CA GLU A 52 -5.05 -13.46 4.95
C GLU A 52 -3.93 -13.73 3.93
N SER A 53 -4.25 -13.64 2.65
CA SER A 53 -3.36 -13.98 1.53
C SER A 53 -2.43 -12.82 1.19
N SER A 54 -2.81 -11.59 1.58
CA SER A 54 -2.02 -10.39 1.38
C SER A 54 -1.83 -9.65 2.70
N ALA A 55 -0.64 -9.12 2.90
CA ALA A 55 -0.33 -8.31 4.07
C ALA A 55 0.53 -7.13 3.65
N THR A 56 0.20 -5.95 4.15
CA THR A 56 0.96 -4.72 3.91
C THR A 56 1.58 -4.27 5.21
N SER A 57 2.90 -4.18 5.23
CA SER A 57 3.68 -3.61 6.33
C SER A 57 4.18 -2.22 5.97
N LEU A 58 4.09 -1.30 6.92
CA LEU A 58 4.55 0.08 6.83
C LEU A 58 5.58 0.34 7.91
N TRP A 59 6.66 1.03 7.56
CA TRP A 59 7.64 1.55 8.51
C TRP A 59 7.57 3.06 8.51
N LEU A 60 7.13 3.63 9.64
CA LEU A 60 7.00 5.06 9.83
C LEU A 60 8.10 5.56 10.75
N LEU A 61 8.78 6.64 10.34
CA LEU A 61 9.83 7.29 11.10
C LEU A 61 9.31 7.79 12.45
N VAL A 62 9.99 7.41 13.53
CA VAL A 62 9.59 7.76 14.91
C VAL A 62 9.53 9.28 15.07
N GLY A 63 8.42 9.77 15.63
CA GLY A 63 8.20 11.20 15.89
C GLY A 63 7.88 12.06 14.67
N LYS A 64 7.93 11.51 13.45
CA LYS A 64 7.63 12.25 12.20
C LYS A 64 6.46 11.69 11.41
N GLY A 65 6.16 10.40 11.56
CA GLY A 65 5.09 9.73 10.82
C GLY A 65 5.36 9.57 9.31
N THR A 66 6.55 9.95 8.85
CA THR A 66 6.97 9.81 7.45
C THR A 66 7.26 8.35 7.14
N MET A 67 6.68 7.84 6.06
CA MET A 67 6.90 6.47 5.60
C MET A 67 8.28 6.32 4.96
N VAL A 68 9.07 5.38 5.47
CA VAL A 68 10.43 5.11 4.96
C VAL A 68 10.53 3.82 4.14
N LYS A 69 9.63 2.87 4.42
CA LYS A 69 9.52 1.59 3.73
C LYS A 69 8.07 1.12 3.76
N THR A 70 7.64 0.49 2.67
CA THR A 70 6.42 -0.32 2.59
C THR A 70 6.76 -1.66 1.99
N GLU A 71 6.11 -2.71 2.48
CA GLU A 71 6.25 -4.06 1.97
C GLU A 71 4.87 -4.69 1.87
N THR A 72 4.47 -5.10 0.67
CA THR A 72 3.21 -5.79 0.44
C THR A 72 3.51 -7.20 -0.03
N SER A 73 3.12 -8.20 0.76
CA SER A 73 3.06 -9.58 0.32
C SER A 73 1.82 -9.79 -0.53
N LEU A 74 2.01 -10.30 -1.74
CA LEU A 74 0.96 -10.63 -2.72
C LEU A 74 0.72 -12.15 -2.76
N GLY A 75 0.85 -12.82 -1.61
CA GLY A 75 0.76 -14.27 -1.50
C GLY A 75 1.85 -14.97 -2.32
N THR A 76 1.45 -15.86 -3.24
CA THR A 76 2.36 -16.62 -4.11
C THR A 76 3.03 -15.77 -5.20
N ALA A 77 2.52 -14.56 -5.47
CA ALA A 77 3.11 -13.64 -6.44
C ALA A 77 4.37 -12.92 -5.92
N GLY A 78 4.73 -13.15 -4.64
CA GLY A 78 5.93 -12.59 -4.01
C GLY A 78 5.67 -11.32 -3.25
N THR A 79 6.69 -10.47 -3.15
CA THR A 79 6.68 -9.27 -2.31
C THR A 79 7.00 -8.03 -3.15
N MET A 80 6.16 -7.01 -3.02
CA MET A 80 6.42 -5.67 -3.57
C MET A 80 6.96 -4.77 -2.45
N GLN A 81 7.99 -3.99 -2.75
CA GLN A 81 8.57 -3.02 -1.80
C GLN A 81 8.60 -1.62 -2.38
N MET A 82 8.39 -0.64 -1.51
CA MET A 82 8.62 0.78 -1.78
C MET A 82 9.58 1.31 -0.73
N LEU A 83 10.59 2.06 -1.16
CA LEU A 83 11.67 2.56 -0.32
C LEU A 83 11.78 4.08 -0.46
N LEU A 84 12.02 4.77 0.65
CA LEU A 84 12.27 6.21 0.63
C LEU A 84 13.62 6.51 -0.02
N GLN A 85 13.57 7.07 -1.24
CA GLN A 85 14.76 7.51 -1.95
C GLN A 85 15.28 8.86 -1.45
N SER A 86 14.39 9.81 -1.19
CA SER A 86 14.74 11.11 -0.61
C SER A 86 13.49 11.74 0.02
N GLY A 87 13.70 12.64 0.97
CA GLY A 87 12.64 13.36 1.64
C GLY A 87 13.19 14.51 2.45
N THR A 88 12.33 15.47 2.78
CA THR A 88 12.62 16.54 3.73
C THR A 88 11.51 16.61 4.77
N TYR A 89 11.85 17.00 5.98
CA TYR A 89 10.91 17.24 7.06
C TYR A 89 11.26 18.57 7.72
N ASN A 90 10.32 19.52 7.69
CA ASN A 90 10.54 20.90 8.16
C ASN A 90 11.80 21.55 7.56
N GLY A 91 12.05 21.33 6.27
CA GLY A 91 13.20 21.89 5.54
C GLY A 91 14.53 21.17 5.76
N VAL A 92 14.58 20.15 6.61
CA VAL A 92 15.78 19.34 6.86
C VAL A 92 15.68 18.03 6.08
N ALA A 93 16.77 17.63 5.42
CA ALA A 93 16.84 16.35 4.72
C ALA A 93 16.64 15.17 5.70
N LEU A 94 15.90 14.15 5.24
CA LEU A 94 15.66 12.90 5.94
C LEU A 94 16.75 11.84 5.65
#